data_AF-A0A852VJJ5-F1
#
_entry.id   AF-A0A852VJJ5-F1
#
_cell.length_a   1.000
_cell.length_b   1.000
_cell.length_c   1.000
_cell.angle_alpha   90.00
_cell.angle_beta   90.00
_cell.angle_gamma   90.00
#
_symmetry.space_group_name_H-M   'P 1'
#
loop_
_entity.id
_entity.type
_entity.pdbx_description
1 polymer ?
#
loop_
_entity_poly.entity_id
_entity_poly.type
_entity_poly.pdbx_seq_one_letter_code
_entity_poly.pdbx_strand_id
1 'polypeptide(L)'
;MSHQDYFSFFDLPRKLTLDVVALEKQFYVLSRKLHPDRFASKPVAEQEAALAQSSLLNDAYRTLKDPIARTQYLLGLEGVELEEQSKTATDAARASGEQKKQIVPPELLEEVFELNMQLQEMRAANQMGEDEPELRRDLMTAKDSFDAKMVETQAELEGLWSAWDAGVDAGDEGAKLRAKDAMVVLLNKRSYLRNLVRDVNEALDM
;
A
#
# COMPACT_ATOMS: atom_id res chain seq x y z
N MET A 1 10.18 25.97 -10.04
CA MET A 1 9.58 24.89 -10.85
C MET A 1 8.77 24.04 -9.89
N SER A 2 7.45 24.16 -9.87
CA SER A 2 6.63 23.29 -9.02
C SER A 2 6.81 21.86 -9.53
N HIS A 3 7.36 20.97 -8.71
CA HIS A 3 7.29 19.55 -8.99
C HIS A 3 5.80 19.22 -9.14
N GLN A 4 5.41 18.80 -10.34
CA GLN A 4 4.04 18.41 -10.63
C GLN A 4 3.82 17.07 -9.93
N ASP A 5 3.14 17.09 -8.78
CA ASP A 5 2.70 15.87 -8.11
C ASP A 5 1.52 15.24 -8.86
N TYR A 6 1.21 13.97 -8.58
CA TYR A 6 0.18 13.23 -9.30
C TYR A 6 -1.21 13.85 -9.15
N PHE A 7 -1.54 14.47 -8.01
CA PHE A 7 -2.83 15.17 -7.86
C PHE A 7 -2.88 16.37 -8.79
N SER A 8 -1.82 17.19 -8.80
CA SER A 8 -1.72 18.35 -9.69
C SER A 8 -1.69 17.98 -11.19
N PHE A 9 -1.25 16.76 -11.54
CA PHE A 9 -1.28 16.26 -12.93
C PHE A 9 -2.71 16.05 -13.44
N PHE A 10 -3.65 15.72 -12.55
CA PHE A 10 -5.07 15.57 -12.84
C PHE A 10 -5.91 16.80 -12.46
N ASP A 11 -5.27 17.93 -12.15
CA ASP A 11 -5.93 19.12 -11.59
C ASP A 11 -6.80 18.81 -10.36
N LEU A 12 -6.35 17.86 -9.53
CA LEU A 12 -7.03 17.44 -8.31
C LEU A 12 -6.38 18.08 -7.07
N PRO A 13 -7.17 18.41 -6.03
CA PRO A 13 -6.61 18.74 -4.73
C PRO A 13 -5.97 17.49 -4.10
N ARG A 14 -5.05 17.70 -3.15
CA ARG A 14 -4.41 16.62 -2.36
C ARG A 14 -5.37 16.04 -1.32
N LYS A 15 -6.47 15.47 -1.81
CA LYS A 15 -7.53 14.81 -1.04
C LYS A 15 -7.52 13.31 -1.30
N LEU A 16 -7.90 12.53 -0.29
CA LEU A 16 -7.88 11.07 -0.33
C LEU A 16 -9.23 10.47 -0.69
N THR A 17 -10.33 11.18 -0.41
CA THR A 17 -11.67 10.81 -0.89
C THR A 17 -11.79 11.23 -2.36
N LEU A 18 -11.43 10.30 -3.24
CA LEU A 18 -11.30 10.55 -4.67
C LEU A 18 -12.35 9.77 -5.45
N ASP A 19 -13.04 10.46 -6.38
CA ASP A 19 -13.93 9.82 -7.35
C ASP A 19 -13.10 9.09 -8.41
N VAL A 20 -12.94 7.78 -8.22
CA VAL A 20 -12.15 6.92 -9.11
C VAL A 20 -12.75 6.84 -10.52
N VAL A 21 -14.08 6.96 -10.65
CA VAL A 21 -14.76 6.96 -11.94
C VAL A 21 -14.45 8.25 -12.71
N ALA A 22 -14.43 9.39 -12.03
CA ALA A 22 -14.01 10.65 -12.62
C ALA A 22 -12.53 10.63 -13.02
N LEU A 23 -11.65 10.10 -12.16
CA LEU A 23 -10.22 9.95 -12.44
C LEU A 23 -9.98 9.08 -13.69
N GLU A 24 -10.66 7.95 -13.80
CA GLU A 24 -10.54 7.04 -14.95
C GLU A 24 -11.00 7.72 -16.26
N LYS A 25 -12.09 8.49 -16.22
CA LYS A 25 -12.53 9.28 -17.38
C LYS A 25 -11.48 10.31 -17.79
N GLN A 26 -10.89 11.04 -16.83
CA GLN A 26 -9.83 12.01 -17.11
C GLN A 26 -8.58 11.32 -17.68
N PHE A 27 -8.18 10.17 -17.12
CA PHE A 27 -7.09 9.35 -17.64
C PHE A 27 -7.28 9.00 -19.11
N TYR A 28 -8.46 8.51 -19.52
CA TYR A 28 -8.71 8.20 -20.93
C TYR A 28 -8.69 9.43 -21.84
N VAL A 29 -9.08 10.60 -21.35
CA VAL A 29 -8.98 11.86 -22.11
C VAL A 29 -7.52 12.27 -22.29
N LEU A 30 -6.72 12.24 -21.22
CA LEU A 30 -5.30 12.61 -21.25
C LEU A 30 -4.47 11.59 -22.05
N SER A 31 -4.74 10.30 -21.90
CA SER A 31 -4.05 9.22 -22.63
C SER A 31 -4.19 9.40 -24.14
N ARG A 32 -5.39 9.76 -24.61
CA ARG A 32 -5.62 10.08 -26.03
C ARG A 32 -4.89 11.35 -26.49
N LYS A 33 -4.72 12.34 -25.62
CA LYS A 33 -4.00 13.59 -25.96
C LYS A 33 -2.48 13.38 -26.01
N LEU A 34 -1.97 12.56 -25.08
CA LEU A 34 -0.54 12.32 -24.86
C LEU A 34 -0.02 11.05 -25.55
N HIS A 35 -0.86 10.38 -26.35
CA HIS A 35 -0.47 9.13 -27.01
C HIS A 35 0.77 9.32 -27.89
N PRO A 36 1.85 8.52 -27.73
CA PRO A 36 3.09 8.67 -28.48
C PRO A 36 2.90 8.69 -30.01
N ASP A 37 1.95 7.91 -30.54
CA ASP A 37 1.63 7.89 -31.98
C ASP A 37 1.27 9.28 -32.55
N ARG A 38 0.71 10.19 -31.74
CA ARG A 38 0.40 11.56 -32.17
C ARG A 38 1.64 12.40 -32.41
N PHE A 39 2.77 11.96 -31.87
CA PHE A 39 4.06 12.62 -31.96
C PHE A 39 5.04 11.84 -32.86
N ALA A 40 4.63 10.71 -33.46
CA ALA A 40 5.52 9.87 -34.28
C ALA A 40 6.17 10.61 -35.47
N SER A 41 5.53 11.65 -36.00
CA SER A 41 6.06 12.51 -37.07
C SER A 41 6.75 13.79 -36.56
N LYS A 42 6.93 13.93 -35.24
CA LYS A 42 7.56 15.10 -34.60
C LYS A 42 9.07 14.87 -34.41
N PRO A 43 9.86 15.93 -34.11
CA PRO A 43 11.26 15.77 -33.74
C PRO A 43 11.45 14.81 -32.57
N VAL A 44 12.61 14.14 -32.51
CA VAL A 44 12.92 13.14 -31.47
C VAL A 44 12.71 13.68 -30.05
N ALA A 45 13.12 14.93 -29.78
CA ALA A 45 12.91 15.56 -28.48
C ALA A 45 11.42 15.68 -28.08
N GLU A 46 10.53 15.93 -29.06
CA GLU A 46 9.08 15.97 -28.80
C GLU A 46 8.50 14.56 -28.61
N GLN A 47 9.04 13.54 -29.30
CA GLN A 47 8.66 12.15 -29.10
C GLN A 47 9.04 11.65 -27.70
N GLU A 48 10.26 11.92 -27.27
CA GLU A 48 10.76 11.57 -25.93
C GLU A 48 9.95 12.28 -24.83
N ALA A 49 9.64 13.56 -25.03
CA ALA A 49 8.78 14.31 -24.10
C ALA A 49 7.37 13.71 -24.01
N ALA A 50 6.76 13.35 -25.14
CA ALA A 50 5.45 12.71 -25.16
C ALA A 50 5.46 11.32 -24.48
N LEU A 51 6.51 10.53 -24.71
CA LEU A 51 6.69 9.24 -24.05
C LEU A 51 6.82 9.40 -22.53
N ALA A 52 7.65 10.34 -22.07
CA ALA A 52 7.82 10.64 -20.65
C ALA A 52 6.50 11.09 -20.00
N GLN A 53 5.74 11.97 -20.66
CA GLN A 53 4.44 12.42 -20.18
C GLN A 53 3.41 11.29 -20.15
N SER A 54 3.40 10.40 -21.15
CA SER A 54 2.52 9.24 -21.17
C SER A 54 2.86 8.25 -20.04
N SER A 55 4.14 8.04 -19.74
CA SER A 55 4.56 7.22 -18.61
C SER A 55 4.11 7.84 -17.29
N LEU A 56 4.34 9.14 -17.12
CA LEU A 56 3.94 9.88 -15.92
C LEU A 56 2.42 9.80 -15.70
N LEU A 57 1.61 9.96 -16.76
CA LEU A 57 0.16 9.79 -16.69
C LEU A 57 -0.24 8.40 -16.19
N ASN A 58 0.42 7.35 -16.70
CA ASN A 58 0.11 5.97 -16.29
C ASN A 58 0.48 5.73 -14.82
N ASP A 59 1.63 6.21 -14.38
CA ASP A 59 2.08 6.07 -12.99
C ASP A 59 1.19 6.86 -12.02
N ALA A 60 0.83 8.09 -12.39
CA ALA A 60 -0.10 8.92 -11.63
C ALA A 60 -1.48 8.25 -11.53
N TYR A 61 -2.02 7.74 -12.64
CA TYR A 61 -3.30 7.04 -12.65
C TYR A 61 -3.28 5.79 -11.78
N ARG A 62 -2.28 4.92 -11.93
CA ARG A 62 -2.15 3.69 -11.14
C ARG A 62 -2.05 4.00 -9.64
N THR A 63 -1.24 4.98 -9.29
CA THR A 63 -1.03 5.39 -7.90
C THR A 63 -2.30 5.98 -7.29
N LEU A 64 -2.98 6.89 -7.98
CA LEU A 64 -4.20 7.53 -7.45
C LEU A 64 -5.43 6.62 -7.48
N LYS A 65 -5.47 5.60 -8.35
CA LYS A 65 -6.55 4.63 -8.41
C LYS A 65 -6.52 3.65 -7.24
N ASP A 66 -5.33 3.20 -6.84
CA ASP A 66 -5.19 2.26 -5.73
C ASP A 66 -5.29 3.00 -4.37
N PRO A 67 -6.23 2.61 -3.49
CA PRO A 67 -6.41 3.18 -2.14
C PRO A 67 -5.13 3.32 -1.32
N ILE A 68 -4.34 2.24 -1.30
CA ILE A 68 -3.16 2.15 -0.45
C ILE A 68 -2.05 3.00 -1.06
N ALA A 69 -1.75 2.81 -2.35
CA ALA A 69 -0.73 3.58 -3.05
C ALA A 69 -1.04 5.08 -3.04
N ARG A 70 -2.30 5.49 -3.19
CA ARG A 70 -2.72 6.90 -3.08
C ARG A 70 -2.41 7.47 -1.71
N THR A 71 -2.74 6.72 -0.65
CA THR A 71 -2.45 7.12 0.73
C THR A 71 -0.95 7.24 0.94
N GLN A 72 -0.18 6.21 0.57
CA GLN A 72 1.27 6.21 0.73
C GLN A 72 1.93 7.35 -0.05
N TYR A 73 1.46 7.63 -1.28
CA TYR A 73 1.95 8.73 -2.10
C TYR A 73 1.73 10.08 -1.43
N LEU A 74 0.52 10.33 -0.91
CA LEU A 74 0.25 11.55 -0.15
C LEU A 74 1.16 11.67 1.07
N LEU A 75 1.31 10.59 1.84
CA LEU A 75 2.20 10.58 3.02
C LEU A 75 3.65 10.91 2.63
N GLY A 76 4.14 10.40 1.49
CA GLY A 76 5.44 10.77 0.93
C GLY A 76 5.55 12.25 0.58
N LEU A 77 4.51 12.86 0.01
CA LEU A 77 4.46 14.31 -0.23
C LEU A 77 4.50 15.13 1.07
N GLU A 78 3.99 14.57 2.17
CA GLU A 78 4.01 15.15 3.52
C GLU A 78 5.27 14.79 4.33
N GLY A 79 6.29 14.23 3.65
CA GLY A 79 7.60 13.92 4.22
C GLY A 79 7.67 12.64 5.05
N VAL A 80 6.69 11.74 4.94
CA VAL A 80 6.70 10.44 5.60
C VAL A 80 7.33 9.39 4.70
N GLU A 81 8.35 8.71 5.18
CA GLU A 81 8.90 7.51 4.54
C GLU A 81 8.31 6.26 5.20
N LEU A 82 7.49 5.52 4.46
CA LEU A 82 6.96 4.25 4.92
C LEU A 82 7.98 3.12 4.70
N GLU A 83 8.11 2.22 5.67
CA GLU A 83 9.11 1.15 5.66
C GLU A 83 9.00 0.23 4.43
N GLU A 84 7.79 0.03 3.90
CA GLU A 84 7.56 -0.77 2.68
C GLU A 84 8.11 -0.13 1.40
N GLN A 85 8.20 1.19 1.35
CA GLN A 85 8.64 1.93 0.16
C GLN A 85 10.15 2.15 0.11
N SER A 86 10.85 1.94 1.22
CA SER A 86 12.31 2.03 1.24
C SER A 86 12.92 0.82 0.50
N LYS A 87 13.18 0.99 -0.81
CA LYS A 87 13.98 0.05 -1.62
C LYS A 87 15.21 -0.41 -0.85
N THR A 88 15.87 0.52 -0.19
CA THR A 88 17.03 0.32 0.70
C THR A 88 16.77 -0.68 1.82
N ALA A 89 15.63 -0.66 2.51
CA ALA A 89 15.36 -1.63 3.57
C ALA A 89 14.98 -2.99 3.00
N THR A 90 14.24 -3.06 1.90
CA THR A 90 13.96 -4.34 1.20
C THR A 90 15.21 -4.99 0.64
N ASP A 91 16.13 -4.22 0.09
CA ASP A 91 17.38 -4.72 -0.49
C ASP A 91 18.39 -5.06 0.61
N ALA A 92 18.44 -4.29 1.70
CA ALA A 92 19.26 -4.61 2.87
C ALA A 92 18.76 -5.87 3.60
N ALA A 93 17.45 -6.07 3.75
CA ALA A 93 16.89 -7.28 4.36
C ALA A 93 17.15 -8.54 3.50
N ARG A 94 17.06 -8.41 2.16
CA ARG A 94 17.42 -9.49 1.24
C ARG A 94 18.92 -9.82 1.25
N ALA A 95 19.79 -8.81 1.42
CA ALA A 95 21.24 -8.99 1.42
C ALA A 95 21.80 -9.51 2.75
N SER A 96 21.18 -9.17 3.88
CA SER A 96 21.65 -9.54 5.23
C SER A 96 21.05 -10.84 5.76
N GLY A 97 19.94 -11.31 5.20
CA GLY A 97 19.16 -12.41 5.78
C GLY A 97 18.48 -12.03 7.11
N GLU A 98 18.56 -10.77 7.53
CA GLU A 98 17.90 -10.29 8.74
C GLU A 98 16.40 -10.13 8.46
N GLN A 99 15.59 -10.85 9.25
CA GLN A 99 14.17 -10.55 9.34
C GLN A 99 14.03 -9.12 9.86
N LYS A 100 13.42 -8.24 9.05
CA LYS A 100 13.09 -6.88 9.48
C LYS A 100 12.28 -6.98 10.78
N LYS A 101 12.78 -6.37 11.86
CA LYS A 101 12.03 -6.24 13.11
C LYS A 101 10.93 -5.21 12.93
N GLN A 102 9.87 -5.60 12.24
CA GLN A 102 8.64 -4.83 12.24
C GLN A 102 8.08 -4.89 13.65
N ILE A 103 7.81 -3.73 14.24
CA ILE A 103 7.25 -3.65 15.59
C ILE A 103 5.86 -4.26 15.51
N VAL A 104 5.64 -5.34 16.28
CA VAL A 104 4.33 -5.99 16.36
C VAL A 104 3.34 -4.99 16.99
N PRO A 105 2.21 -4.69 16.32
CA PRO A 105 1.17 -3.86 16.93
C PRO A 105 0.77 -4.46 18.28
N PRO A 106 0.75 -3.68 19.38
CA PRO A 106 0.46 -4.20 20.71
C PRO A 106 -0.82 -5.03 20.78
N GLU A 107 -1.84 -4.63 20.01
CA GLU A 107 -3.12 -5.32 19.92
C GLU A 107 -3.08 -6.68 19.20
N LEU A 108 -1.99 -6.99 18.49
CA LEU A 108 -1.81 -8.27 17.78
C LEU A 108 -0.85 -9.22 18.50
N LEU A 109 -0.22 -8.80 19.62
CA LEU A 109 0.87 -9.55 20.25
C LEU A 109 0.51 -11.00 20.59
N GLU A 110 -0.68 -11.22 21.15
CA GLU A 110 -1.16 -12.55 21.56
C GLU A 110 -1.40 -13.44 20.34
N GLU A 111 -2.22 -13.00 19.39
CA GLU A 111 -2.53 -13.76 18.16
C GLU A 111 -1.27 -14.09 17.35
N VAL A 112 -0.32 -13.16 17.30
CA VAL A 112 0.97 -13.34 16.61
C VAL A 112 1.83 -14.36 17.32
N PHE A 113 1.84 -14.35 18.65
CA PHE A 113 2.59 -15.32 19.43
C PHE A 113 2.04 -16.73 19.20
N GLU A 114 0.71 -16.90 19.28
CA GLU A 114 0.03 -18.16 19.00
C GLU A 114 0.30 -18.65 17.57
N LEU A 115 0.14 -17.76 16.59
CA LEU A 115 0.43 -18.09 15.19
C LEU A 115 1.87 -18.55 15.01
N ASN A 116 2.84 -17.85 15.59
CA ASN A 116 4.25 -18.22 15.45
C ASN A 116 4.54 -19.61 16.03
N MET A 117 3.87 -19.99 17.12
CA MET A 117 3.97 -21.35 17.66
C MET A 117 3.38 -22.38 16.67
N GLN A 118 2.19 -22.12 16.15
CA GLN A 118 1.53 -23.00 15.17
C GLN A 118 2.36 -23.15 13.89
N LEU A 119 2.96 -22.07 13.39
CA LEU A 119 3.84 -22.11 12.21
C LEU A 119 5.13 -22.91 12.48
N GLN A 120 5.69 -22.82 13.69
CA GLN A 120 6.85 -23.63 14.07
C GLN A 120 6.50 -25.11 14.15
N GLU A 121 5.35 -25.44 14.74
CA GLU A 121 4.83 -26.80 14.82
C GLU A 121 4.57 -27.37 13.42
N MET A 122 3.92 -26.60 12.54
CA MET A 122 3.62 -27.01 11.15
C MET A 122 4.89 -27.29 10.36
N ARG A 123 5.93 -26.45 10.52
CA ARG A 123 7.24 -26.67 9.90
C ARG A 123 7.92 -27.94 10.42
N ALA A 124 7.76 -28.27 11.70
CA ALA A 124 8.31 -29.49 12.29
C ALA A 124 7.59 -30.74 11.77
N ALA A 125 6.25 -30.72 11.76
CA ALA A 125 5.43 -31.81 11.20
C ALA A 125 5.77 -32.07 9.73
N ASN A 126 5.88 -31.01 8.91
CA ASN A 126 6.27 -31.12 7.50
C ASN A 126 7.68 -31.71 7.31
N GLN A 127 8.65 -31.40 8.19
CA GLN A 127 9.98 -32.01 8.15
C GLN A 127 9.97 -33.50 8.51
N MET A 128 9.04 -33.92 9.36
CA MET A 128 8.86 -35.32 9.76
C MET A 128 7.98 -36.10 8.79
N GLY A 129 7.35 -35.44 7.81
CA GLY A 129 6.39 -36.04 6.89
C GLY A 129 5.07 -36.41 7.58
N GLU A 130 4.75 -35.73 8.68
CA GLU A 130 3.53 -35.91 9.46
C GLU A 130 2.40 -35.04 8.91
N ASP A 131 1.18 -35.59 8.92
CA ASP A 131 -0.01 -34.89 8.47
C ASP A 131 -0.79 -34.39 9.69
N GLU A 132 -0.83 -33.06 9.88
CA GLU A 132 -1.51 -32.42 11.02
C GLU A 132 -2.78 -31.67 10.56
N PRO A 133 -3.91 -32.36 10.37
CA PRO A 133 -5.14 -31.76 9.84
C PRO A 133 -5.77 -30.73 10.80
N GLU A 134 -5.64 -30.93 12.11
CA GLU A 134 -6.13 -29.98 13.11
C GLU A 134 -5.33 -28.67 13.07
N LEU A 135 -4.00 -28.77 13.02
CA LEU A 135 -3.11 -27.61 12.90
C LEU A 135 -3.35 -26.81 11.62
N ARG A 136 -3.55 -27.49 10.48
CA ARG A 136 -3.92 -26.80 9.22
C ARG A 136 -5.23 -26.03 9.35
N ARG A 137 -6.23 -26.62 10.00
CA ARG A 137 -7.53 -25.95 10.23
C ARG A 137 -7.38 -24.74 11.14
N ASP A 138 -6.55 -24.83 12.16
CA ASP A 138 -6.30 -23.73 13.09
C ASP A 138 -5.54 -22.58 12.39
N LEU A 139 -4.55 -22.90 11.53
CA LEU A 139 -3.87 -21.92 10.66
C LEU A 139 -4.84 -21.25 9.67
N MET A 140 -5.77 -22.01 9.06
CA MET A 140 -6.82 -21.43 8.22
C MET A 140 -7.72 -20.47 9.01
N THR A 141 -8.06 -20.81 10.25
CA THR A 141 -8.85 -19.94 11.13
C THR A 141 -8.10 -18.66 11.48
N ALA A 142 -6.80 -18.76 11.78
CA ALA A 142 -5.95 -17.60 12.01
C ALA A 142 -5.87 -16.71 10.75
N LYS A 143 -5.70 -17.31 9.56
CA LYS A 143 -5.71 -16.60 8.28
C LYS A 143 -7.02 -15.81 8.08
N ASP A 144 -8.17 -16.46 8.28
CA ASP A 144 -9.48 -15.81 8.11
C ASP A 144 -9.65 -14.63 9.09
N SER A 145 -9.14 -14.77 10.32
CA SER A 145 -9.10 -13.67 11.30
C SER A 145 -8.24 -12.50 10.83
N PHE A 146 -7.04 -12.74 10.29
CA PHE A 146 -6.18 -11.67 9.76
C PHE A 146 -6.76 -11.03 8.50
N ASP A 147 -7.38 -11.80 7.61
CA ASP A 147 -8.08 -11.28 6.43
C ASP A 147 -9.26 -10.39 6.85
N ALA A 148 -10.02 -10.77 7.88
CA ALA A 148 -11.08 -9.93 8.43
C ALA A 148 -10.52 -8.60 8.99
N LYS A 149 -9.44 -8.65 9.78
CA LYS A 149 -8.75 -7.45 10.26
C LYS A 149 -8.22 -6.58 9.11
N MET A 150 -7.75 -7.19 8.02
CA MET A 150 -7.35 -6.45 6.82
C MET A 150 -8.52 -5.70 6.18
N VAL A 151 -9.73 -6.23 6.20
CA VAL A 151 -10.93 -5.53 5.75
C VAL A 151 -11.29 -4.38 6.70
N GLU A 152 -11.17 -4.58 8.01
CA GLU A 152 -11.42 -3.52 9.01
C GLU A 152 -10.47 -2.34 8.83
N THR A 153 -9.16 -2.60 8.62
CA THR A 153 -8.19 -1.52 8.36
C THR A 153 -8.53 -0.70 7.11
N GLN A 154 -9.23 -1.29 6.13
CA GLN A 154 -9.66 -0.53 4.94
C GLN A 154 -10.78 0.47 5.30
N ALA A 155 -11.74 0.06 6.12
CA ALA A 155 -12.81 0.95 6.58
C ALA A 155 -12.27 2.07 7.49
N GLU A 156 -11.33 1.74 8.39
CA GLU A 156 -10.64 2.73 9.22
C GLU A 156 -9.89 3.76 8.35
N LEU A 157 -9.24 3.29 7.29
CA LEU A 157 -8.48 4.14 6.37
C LEU A 157 -9.38 5.16 5.67
N GLU A 158 -10.58 4.76 5.24
CA GLU A 158 -11.58 5.66 4.65
C GLU A 158 -12.08 6.73 5.64
N GLY A 159 -12.20 6.38 6.92
CA GLY A 159 -12.47 7.34 7.99
C GLY A 159 -11.35 8.38 8.14
N LEU A 160 -10.09 7.93 8.09
CA LEU A 160 -8.93 8.82 8.15
C LEU A 160 -8.80 9.71 6.91
N TRP A 161 -9.18 9.23 5.73
CA TRP A 161 -9.27 10.05 4.52
C TRP A 161 -10.26 11.18 4.68
N SER A 162 -11.44 10.88 5.21
CA SER A 162 -12.46 11.90 5.46
C SER A 162 -11.97 12.95 6.46
N ALA A 163 -11.25 12.52 7.51
CA ALA A 163 -10.64 13.42 8.48
C ALA A 163 -9.54 14.30 7.88
N TRP A 164 -8.68 13.73 7.03
CA TRP A 164 -7.67 14.48 6.29
C TRP A 164 -8.32 15.53 5.37
N ASP A 165 -9.30 15.12 4.57
CA ASP A 165 -9.97 15.99 3.61
C ASP A 165 -10.71 17.14 4.30
N ALA A 166 -11.37 16.86 5.43
CA ALA A 166 -11.98 17.90 6.26
C ALA A 166 -10.94 18.87 6.82
N GLY A 167 -9.78 18.39 7.24
CA GLY A 167 -8.65 19.22 7.67
C GLY A 167 -8.12 20.11 6.54
N VAL A 168 -8.01 19.56 5.32
CA VAL A 168 -7.64 20.32 4.11
C VAL A 168 -8.66 21.43 3.82
N ASP A 169 -9.96 21.11 3.87
CA ASP A 169 -11.03 22.08 3.60
C ASP A 169 -11.11 23.20 4.65
N ALA A 170 -10.83 22.86 5.91
CA ALA A 170 -10.83 23.82 7.02
C ALA A 170 -9.50 24.61 7.14
N GLY A 171 -8.45 24.20 6.43
CA GLY A 171 -7.08 24.73 6.66
C GLY A 171 -6.54 24.39 8.06
N ASP A 172 -7.01 23.30 8.67
CA ASP A 172 -6.61 22.86 10.00
C ASP A 172 -5.40 21.90 9.90
N GLU A 173 -4.20 22.45 10.03
CA GLU A 173 -2.95 21.68 10.05
C GLU A 173 -2.86 20.69 11.23
N GLY A 174 -3.52 20.99 12.35
CA GLY A 174 -3.58 20.09 13.49
C GLY A 174 -4.42 18.85 13.20
N ALA A 175 -5.56 19.01 12.52
CA ALA A 175 -6.38 17.90 12.05
C ALA A 175 -5.65 17.06 10.99
N LYS A 176 -4.99 17.71 10.03
CA LYS A 176 -4.17 17.04 9.02
C LYS A 176 -3.05 16.20 9.66
N LEU A 177 -2.33 16.75 10.63
CA LEU A 177 -1.26 16.04 11.34
C LEU A 177 -1.79 14.80 12.07
N ARG A 178 -2.91 14.92 12.80
CA ARG A 178 -3.53 13.77 13.48
C ARG A 178 -3.96 12.68 12.51
N ALA A 179 -4.59 13.06 11.40
CA ALA A 179 -5.01 12.10 10.37
C ALA A 179 -3.79 11.44 9.71
N LYS A 180 -2.74 12.21 9.42
CA LYS A 180 -1.47 11.73 8.88
C LYS A 180 -0.83 10.68 9.79
N ASP A 181 -0.65 11.01 11.06
CA ASP A 181 0.00 10.11 12.02
C ASP A 181 -0.81 8.81 12.21
N ALA A 182 -2.14 8.91 12.27
CA ALA A 182 -3.02 7.75 12.31
C ALA A 182 -2.93 6.87 11.05
N MET A 183 -2.84 7.49 9.85
CA MET A 183 -2.66 6.73 8.60
C MET A 183 -1.34 5.95 8.59
N VAL A 184 -0.25 6.53 9.11
CA VAL A 184 1.04 5.83 9.23
C VAL A 184 0.93 4.60 10.12
N VAL A 185 0.33 4.75 11.30
CA VAL A 185 0.11 3.63 12.24
C VAL A 185 -0.72 2.53 11.57
N LEU A 186 -1.81 2.91 10.92
CA LEU A 186 -2.72 1.96 10.26
C LEU A 186 -2.06 1.21 9.09
N LEU A 187 -1.26 1.90 8.27
CA LEU A 187 -0.55 1.27 7.15
C LEU A 187 0.55 0.32 7.63
N ASN A 188 1.24 0.64 8.73
CA ASN A 188 2.20 -0.29 9.34
C ASN A 188 1.51 -1.55 9.89
N LYS A 189 0.37 -1.40 10.56
CA LYS A 189 -0.46 -2.53 11.00
C LYS A 189 -0.91 -3.39 9.81
N ARG A 190 -1.39 -2.76 8.74
CA ARG A 190 -1.80 -3.44 7.51
C ARG A 190 -0.66 -4.21 6.85
N SER A 191 0.53 -3.61 6.78
CA SER A 191 1.75 -4.27 6.29
C SER A 191 2.05 -5.54 7.09
N TYR A 192 1.97 -5.43 8.41
CA TYR A 192 2.21 -6.54 9.33
C TYR A 192 1.21 -7.68 9.11
N LEU A 193 -0.10 -7.38 9.10
CA LEU A 193 -1.16 -8.35 8.85
C LEU A 193 -0.98 -9.09 7.51
N ARG A 194 -0.64 -8.36 6.44
CA ARG A 194 -0.36 -8.94 5.12
C ARG A 194 0.80 -9.93 5.17
N ASN A 195 1.86 -9.63 5.93
CA ASN A 195 2.99 -10.54 6.10
C ASN A 195 2.58 -11.81 6.85
N LEU A 196 1.75 -11.70 7.90
CA LEU A 196 1.22 -12.89 8.61
C LEU A 196 0.39 -13.78 7.68
N VAL A 197 -0.52 -13.19 6.89
CA VAL A 197 -1.33 -13.94 5.91
C VAL A 197 -0.44 -14.67 4.89
N ARG A 198 0.61 -14.01 4.41
CA ARG A 198 1.59 -14.64 3.51
C ARG A 198 2.28 -15.81 4.20
N ASP A 199 2.78 -15.63 5.41
CA ASP A 199 3.53 -16.65 6.14
C ASP A 199 2.64 -17.88 6.45
N VAL A 200 1.33 -17.67 6.69
CA VAL A 200 0.35 -18.76 6.81
C VAL A 200 0.15 -19.50 5.49
N ASN A 201 -0.05 -18.78 4.38
CA ASN A 201 -0.22 -19.43 3.06
C ASN A 201 1.02 -20.26 2.69
N GLU A 202 2.22 -19.73 2.93
CA GLU A 202 3.47 -20.46 2.70
C GLU A 202 3.54 -21.76 3.52
N ALA A 203 3.06 -21.76 4.77
CA ALA A 203 3.03 -22.98 5.60
C ALA A 203 1.95 -23.99 5.18
N LEU A 204 0.83 -23.51 4.63
CA LEU A 204 -0.26 -24.37 4.14
C LEU A 204 0.04 -25.01 2.78
N ASP A 205 0.88 -24.36 1.96
CA ASP A 205 1.28 -24.83 0.63
C ASP A 205 2.47 -25.83 0.65
N MET A 206 3.09 -26.04 1.81
CA MET A 206 4.18 -27.01 2.04
C MET A 206 3.67 -28.42 2.29
#